data_AF-A0A2G9NUL8-F1
#
_entry.id   AF-A0A2G9NUL8-F1
#
_cell.length_a   1.000
_cell.length_b   1.000
_cell.length_c   1.000
_cell.angle_alpha   90.00
_cell.angle_beta   90.00
_cell.angle_gamma   90.00
#
_symmetry.space_group_name_H-M   'P 1'
#
loop_
_entity.id
_entity.type
_entity.pdbx_description
1 polymer ?
#
loop_
_entity_poly.entity_id
_entity_poly.type
_entity_poly.pdbx_seq_one_letter_code
_entity_poly.pdbx_strand_id
1 'polypeptide(L)'
;MNNKYNLFKRILELSKSKNWDEARKEWAVVEITEAQADDPGSCCCGKHPIKEMIQIFNQKTRNEVIVGNCCIKRFFDINDYDKVFKALKENRINSFMIEDCFKKEVINPWEYGFALNVWRKKKVSKKQFLNFEKIKHKILNFYKKISMGGEK
;
A
#
# COMPACT_ATOMS: atom_id res chain seq x y z
N MET A 1 -1.22 -8.00 26.39
CA MET A 1 -0.36 -6.81 26.16
C MET A 1 -1.09 -5.86 25.22
N ASN A 2 -1.11 -4.56 25.54
CA ASN A 2 -1.88 -3.58 24.77
C ASN A 2 -1.06 -3.09 23.57
N ASN A 3 -1.27 -3.73 22.40
CA ASN A 3 -0.52 -3.49 21.15
C ASN A 3 -0.42 -2.01 20.73
N LYS A 4 -1.36 -1.16 21.19
CA LYS A 4 -1.32 0.27 20.92
C LYS A 4 -0.07 0.93 21.49
N TYR A 5 0.31 0.64 22.73
CA TYR A 5 1.48 1.26 23.38
C TYR A 5 2.80 0.90 22.70
N ASN A 6 2.90 -0.31 22.16
CA ASN A 6 4.10 -0.75 21.43
C ASN A 6 4.33 0.03 20.13
N LEU A 7 3.26 0.44 19.43
CA LEU A 7 3.39 1.22 18.21
C LEU A 7 4.02 2.59 18.49
N PHE A 8 3.43 3.37 19.39
CA PHE A 8 3.92 4.72 19.71
C PHE A 8 5.37 4.67 20.20
N LYS A 9 5.67 3.77 21.13
CA LYS A 9 7.03 3.61 21.67
C LYS A 9 8.06 3.34 20.58
N ARG A 10 7.84 2.30 19.75
CA ARG A 10 8.79 1.92 18.69
C ARG A 10 8.95 3.01 17.64
N ILE A 11 7.86 3.67 17.26
CA ILE A 11 7.93 4.76 16.28
C ILE A 11 8.71 5.96 16.84
N LEU A 12 8.49 6.35 18.10
CA LEU A 12 9.25 7.43 18.74
C LEU A 12 10.72 7.07 18.92
N GLU A 13 11.05 5.81 19.18
CA GLU A 13 12.44 5.32 19.23
C GLU A 13 13.12 5.48 17.86
N LEU A 14 12.41 5.16 16.77
CA LEU A 14 12.90 5.23 15.40
C LEU A 14 12.78 6.62 14.74
N SER A 15 12.15 7.58 15.42
CA SER A 15 11.95 8.95 14.92
C SER A 15 12.97 9.92 15.52
N LYS A 16 13.21 11.02 14.82
CA LYS A 16 14.03 12.12 15.32
C LYS A 16 13.31 12.84 16.45
N SER A 17 12.04 13.20 16.24
CA SER A 17 11.18 13.76 17.27
C SER A 17 10.77 12.72 18.31
N LYS A 18 10.65 13.15 19.57
CA LYS A 18 10.10 12.37 20.69
C LYS A 18 8.66 12.75 21.04
N ASN A 19 8.10 13.74 20.34
CA ASN A 19 6.67 14.07 20.37
C ASN A 19 5.97 13.33 19.22
N TRP A 20 4.85 12.65 19.51
CA TRP A 20 4.14 11.84 18.52
C TRP A 20 3.65 12.63 17.30
N ASP A 21 3.06 13.81 17.51
CA ASP A 21 2.44 14.59 16.43
C ASP A 21 3.48 15.11 15.45
N GLU A 22 4.69 15.41 15.92
CA GLU A 22 5.82 15.75 15.06
C GLU A 22 6.48 14.51 14.46
N ALA A 23 6.68 13.45 15.26
CA ALA A 23 7.31 12.22 14.80
C ALA A 23 6.54 11.59 13.65
N ARG A 24 5.19 11.52 13.71
CA ARG A 24 4.38 10.90 12.65
C ARG A 24 4.53 11.59 11.29
N LYS A 25 4.81 12.90 11.27
CA LYS A 25 5.02 13.69 10.05
C LYS A 25 6.35 13.37 9.35
N GLU A 26 7.28 12.70 10.05
CA GLU A 26 8.54 12.25 9.47
C GLU A 26 8.38 11.02 8.56
N TRP A 27 7.26 10.31 8.66
CA TRP A 27 7.03 9.04 7.97
C TRP A 27 6.21 9.21 6.70
N ALA A 28 6.60 8.50 5.64
CA ALA A 28 5.87 8.41 4.39
C ALA A 28 5.61 6.95 4.01
N VAL A 29 4.50 6.70 3.30
CA VAL A 29 4.21 5.38 2.73
C VAL A 29 5.12 5.13 1.54
N VAL A 30 5.74 3.95 1.52
CA VAL A 30 6.59 3.47 0.43
C VAL A 30 5.86 2.40 -0.36
N GLU A 31 5.37 1.38 0.34
CA GLU A 31 4.79 0.20 -0.27
C GLU A 31 3.51 -0.19 0.45
N ILE A 32 2.54 -0.68 -0.32
CA ILE A 32 1.30 -1.28 0.18
C ILE A 32 1.24 -2.65 -0.47
N THR A 33 1.19 -3.70 0.33
CA THR A 33 1.21 -5.08 -0.15
C THR A 33 0.24 -5.96 0.64
N GLU A 34 -0.30 -6.96 -0.05
CA GLU A 34 -1.01 -8.07 0.61
C GLU A 34 -0.05 -9.25 0.73
N ALA A 35 0.15 -9.73 1.95
CA ALA A 35 1.00 -10.87 2.27
C ALA A 35 0.44 -12.16 1.67
N GLN A 36 1.34 -13.05 1.24
CA GLN A 36 0.97 -14.40 0.82
C GLN A 36 0.53 -15.24 2.03
N ALA A 37 -0.20 -16.33 1.79
CA ALA A 37 -0.78 -17.15 2.86
C ALA A 37 0.29 -17.86 3.70
N ASP A 38 1.41 -18.20 3.09
CA ASP A 38 2.57 -18.90 3.66
C ASP A 38 3.64 -17.96 4.22
N ASP A 39 3.64 -16.67 3.85
CA ASP A 39 4.55 -15.64 4.38
C ASP A 39 3.78 -14.44 4.95
N PRO A 40 3.14 -14.59 6.13
CA PRO A 40 2.40 -13.51 6.76
C PRO A 40 3.31 -12.44 7.36
N GLY A 41 2.92 -11.18 7.19
CA GLY A 41 3.64 -10.04 7.74
C GLY A 41 3.59 -9.92 9.26
N SER A 42 4.45 -9.04 9.77
CA SER A 42 4.48 -8.62 11.18
C SER A 42 4.38 -7.10 11.28
N CYS A 43 3.41 -6.60 12.03
CA CYS A 43 3.27 -5.17 12.29
C CYS A 43 4.31 -4.69 13.30
N CYS A 44 4.80 -3.46 13.13
CA CYS A 44 5.66 -2.75 14.08
C CYS A 44 5.08 -2.74 15.51
N CYS A 45 3.76 -2.76 15.68
CA CYS A 45 3.14 -2.83 17.01
C CYS A 45 3.30 -4.20 17.72
N GLY A 46 3.86 -5.20 17.05
CA GLY A 46 4.02 -6.58 17.52
C GLY A 46 2.89 -7.53 17.10
N LYS A 47 1.86 -7.04 16.39
CA LYS A 47 0.80 -7.90 15.87
C LYS A 47 1.32 -8.77 14.72
N HIS A 48 1.20 -10.08 14.89
CA HIS A 48 1.47 -11.12 13.90
C HIS A 48 0.43 -12.24 14.07
N PRO A 49 -0.05 -12.88 13.00
CA PRO A 49 0.17 -12.55 11.59
C PRO A 49 -0.66 -11.34 11.11
N ILE A 50 -0.19 -10.64 10.08
CA ILE A 50 -0.97 -9.65 9.31
C ILE A 50 -0.91 -9.93 7.81
N LYS A 51 -2.02 -9.74 7.10
CA LYS A 51 -2.09 -9.85 5.64
C LYS A 51 -1.90 -8.50 4.95
N GLU A 52 -2.48 -7.45 5.53
CA GLU A 52 -2.47 -6.10 4.95
C GLU A 52 -1.24 -5.35 5.47
N MET A 53 -0.19 -5.26 4.65
CA MET A 53 1.10 -4.68 5.01
C MET A 53 1.28 -3.31 4.33
N ILE A 54 1.74 -2.34 5.10
CA ILE A 54 2.11 -1.02 4.60
C ILE A 54 3.50 -0.71 5.12
N GLN A 55 4.46 -0.61 4.21
CA GLN A 55 5.82 -0.19 4.52
C GLN A 55 5.86 1.33 4.57
N ILE A 56 6.37 1.84 5.68
CA ILE A 56 6.59 3.27 5.89
C ILE A 56 8.07 3.54 6.15
N PHE A 57 8.52 4.70 5.68
CA PHE A 57 9.90 5.14 5.74
C PHE A 57 9.98 6.51 6.42
N ASN A 58 10.86 6.63 7.41
CA ASN A 58 11.14 7.88 8.07
C ASN A 58 12.15 8.70 7.25
N GLN A 59 11.72 9.83 6.72
CA GLN A 59 12.53 10.69 5.87
C GLN A 59 13.68 11.40 6.61
N LYS A 60 13.62 11.48 7.94
CA LYS A 60 14.64 12.14 8.78
C LYS A 60 15.68 11.18 9.31
N THR A 61 15.28 9.99 9.73
CA THR A 61 16.17 8.98 10.34
C THR A 61 16.56 7.85 9.40
N ARG A 62 15.93 7.77 8.23
CA ARG A 62 16.10 6.70 7.23
C ARG A 62 15.64 5.30 7.71
N ASN A 63 14.92 5.23 8.84
CA ASN A 63 14.38 3.97 9.36
C ASN A 63 13.14 3.52 8.57
N GLU A 64 12.95 2.20 8.47
CA GLU A 64 11.79 1.57 7.82
C GLU A 64 11.08 0.59 8.75
N VAL A 65 9.76 0.57 8.66
CA VAL A 65 8.94 -0.42 9.37
C VAL A 65 7.73 -0.84 8.54
N ILE A 66 7.22 -2.03 8.81
CA ILE A 66 5.93 -2.50 8.31
C ILE A 66 4.87 -2.21 9.37
N VAL A 67 3.76 -1.61 8.97
CA VAL A 67 2.57 -1.45 9.79
C VAL A 67 1.37 -2.12 9.13
N GLY A 68 0.47 -2.66 9.96
CA GLY A 68 -0.81 -3.17 9.48
C GLY A 68 -1.79 -2.03 9.16
N ASN A 69 -2.81 -2.34 8.35
CA ASN A 69 -3.86 -1.38 7.97
C ASN A 69 -4.60 -0.73 9.16
N CYS A 70 -4.74 -1.39 10.31
CA CYS A 70 -5.32 -0.72 11.49
C CYS A 70 -4.37 0.30 12.14
N CYS A 71 -3.06 0.10 12.04
CA CYS A 71 -2.03 0.95 12.65
C CYS A 71 -1.71 2.18 11.78
N ILE A 72 -1.76 2.04 10.44
CA ILE A 72 -1.49 3.16 9.52
C ILE A 72 -2.43 4.36 9.74
N LYS A 73 -3.67 4.10 10.18
CA LYS A 73 -4.68 5.12 10.51
C LYS A 73 -4.28 6.05 11.66
N ARG A 74 -3.18 5.75 12.36
CA ARG A 74 -2.59 6.63 13.38
C ARG A 74 -1.59 7.63 12.80
N PHE A 75 -1.11 7.40 11.59
CA PHE A 75 -0.14 8.25 10.90
C PHE A 75 -0.82 9.25 9.98
N PHE A 76 -1.84 8.80 9.24
CA PHE A 76 -2.51 9.59 8.21
C PHE A 76 -4.02 9.62 8.47
N ASP A 77 -4.61 10.79 8.32
CA ASP A 77 -6.05 11.03 8.57
C ASP A 77 -6.95 10.54 7.41
N ILE A 78 -6.43 9.70 6.51
CA ILE A 78 -7.06 9.28 5.25
C ILE A 78 -7.28 7.76 5.21
N ASN A 79 -8.48 7.33 4.82
CA ASN A 79 -8.90 5.92 4.74
C ASN A 79 -8.69 5.28 3.35
N ASP A 80 -7.79 5.80 2.52
CA ASP A 80 -7.61 5.28 1.15
C ASP A 80 -7.02 3.86 1.14
N TYR A 81 -6.26 3.49 2.17
CA TYR A 81 -5.68 2.13 2.32
C TYR A 81 -6.77 1.05 2.47
N ASP A 82 -7.85 1.32 3.21
CA ASP A 82 -8.98 0.38 3.33
C ASP A 82 -9.59 0.08 1.95
N LYS A 83 -9.69 1.10 1.09
CA LYS A 83 -10.23 0.95 -0.27
C LYS A 83 -9.30 0.12 -1.16
N VAL A 84 -7.98 0.22 -0.96
CA VAL A 84 -6.99 -0.61 -1.66
C VAL A 84 -7.17 -2.08 -1.27
N PHE A 85 -7.12 -2.41 0.02
CA PHE A 85 -7.27 -3.80 0.47
C PHE A 85 -8.65 -4.39 0.15
N LYS A 86 -9.70 -3.59 0.23
CA LYS A 86 -11.03 -4.01 -0.23
C LYS A 86 -11.03 -4.35 -1.73
N ALA A 87 -10.42 -3.50 -2.57
CA ALA A 87 -10.32 -3.75 -3.99
C ALA A 87 -9.51 -5.02 -4.31
N LEU A 88 -8.40 -5.27 -3.60
CA LEU A 88 -7.59 -6.47 -3.75
C LEU A 88 -8.39 -7.76 -3.47
N LYS A 89 -9.14 -7.80 -2.37
CA LYS A 89 -10.02 -8.93 -2.01
C LYS A 89 -11.09 -9.19 -3.06
N GLU A 90 -11.58 -8.13 -3.70
CA GLU A 90 -12.65 -8.20 -4.70
C GLU A 90 -12.09 -8.33 -6.14
N ASN A 91 -10.77 -8.51 -6.30
CA ASN A 91 -10.07 -8.57 -7.58
C ASN A 91 -10.38 -7.39 -8.52
N ARG A 92 -10.48 -6.20 -7.91
CA ARG A 92 -10.76 -4.91 -8.56
C ARG A 92 -9.59 -3.94 -8.33
N ILE A 93 -9.58 -2.86 -9.11
CA ILE A 93 -8.67 -1.73 -8.92
C ILE A 93 -9.47 -0.45 -8.69
N ASN A 94 -8.86 0.52 -8.02
CA ASN A 94 -9.43 1.84 -7.79
C ASN A 94 -8.49 2.94 -8.33
N SER A 95 -8.94 4.19 -8.35
CA SER A 95 -8.15 5.31 -8.88
C SER A 95 -6.83 5.53 -8.13
N PHE A 96 -6.81 5.34 -6.81
CA PHE A 96 -5.59 5.44 -6.01
C PHE A 96 -4.54 4.43 -6.48
N MET A 97 -4.94 3.17 -6.71
CA MET A 97 -4.03 2.13 -7.19
C MET A 97 -3.46 2.45 -8.59
N ILE A 98 -4.31 3.01 -9.48
CA ILE A 98 -3.88 3.42 -10.81
C ILE A 98 -2.85 4.55 -10.72
N GLU A 99 -3.08 5.54 -9.86
CA GLU A 99 -2.16 6.67 -9.64
C GLU A 99 -0.84 6.23 -8.97
N ASP A 100 -0.90 5.36 -7.96
CA ASP A 100 0.27 4.82 -7.28
C ASP A 100 1.14 4.00 -8.24
N CYS A 101 0.54 3.09 -9.01
CA CYS A 101 1.26 2.32 -10.02
C CYS A 101 1.85 3.18 -11.14
N PHE A 102 1.22 4.30 -11.50
CA PHE A 102 1.81 5.23 -12.47
C PHE A 102 3.02 5.96 -11.89
N LYS A 103 2.91 6.49 -10.66
CA LYS A 103 4.03 7.14 -9.95
C LYS A 103 5.23 6.22 -9.75
N LYS A 104 4.98 4.91 -9.65
CA LYS A 104 6.00 3.86 -9.51
C LYS A 104 6.43 3.24 -10.84
N GLU A 105 6.00 3.81 -11.96
CA GLU A 105 6.35 3.35 -13.32
C GLU A 105 5.93 1.90 -13.64
N VAL A 106 5.04 1.32 -12.82
CA VAL A 106 4.45 -0.01 -13.05
C VAL A 106 3.56 0.02 -14.29
N ILE A 107 2.89 1.14 -14.55
CA ILE A 107 2.11 1.37 -15.76
C ILE A 107 2.63 2.62 -16.49
N ASN A 108 2.57 2.61 -17.81
CA ASN A 108 3.05 3.73 -18.63
C ASN A 108 1.99 4.85 -18.76
N PRO A 109 2.33 6.04 -19.32
CA PRO A 109 1.40 7.16 -19.45
C PRO A 109 0.12 6.83 -20.23
N TRP A 110 0.20 5.99 -21.27
CA TRP A 110 -0.96 5.55 -22.03
C TRP A 110 -1.87 4.64 -21.20
N GLU A 111 -1.29 3.65 -20.50
CA GLU A 111 -2.02 2.74 -19.61
C GLU A 111 -2.73 3.52 -18.50
N TYR A 112 -2.05 4.51 -17.91
CA TYR A 112 -2.61 5.41 -16.90
C TYR A 112 -3.83 6.18 -17.41
N GLY A 113 -3.67 6.90 -18.53
CA GLY A 113 -4.77 7.68 -19.12
C GLY A 113 -5.94 6.80 -19.56
N PHE A 114 -5.64 5.64 -20.16
CA PHE A 114 -6.63 4.67 -20.58
C PHE A 114 -7.40 4.07 -19.39
N ALA A 115 -6.70 3.64 -18.34
CA ALA A 115 -7.33 3.02 -17.17
C ALA A 115 -8.26 4.00 -16.45
N LEU A 116 -7.83 5.26 -16.24
CA LEU A 116 -8.69 6.29 -15.64
C LEU A 116 -9.92 6.60 -16.51
N ASN A 117 -9.76 6.65 -17.83
CA ASN A 117 -10.87 6.89 -18.74
C ASN A 117 -11.89 5.75 -18.70
N VAL A 118 -11.43 4.50 -18.78
CA VAL A 118 -12.28 3.31 -18.80
C VAL A 118 -12.96 3.09 -17.46
N TRP A 119 -12.24 3.29 -16.34
CA TRP A 119 -12.77 3.12 -14.99
C TRP A 119 -13.98 4.04 -14.71
N ARG A 120 -14.05 5.22 -15.33
CA ARG A 120 -15.19 6.16 -15.18
C ARG A 120 -16.40 5.83 -16.06
N LYS A 121 -16.26 4.93 -17.05
CA LYS A 121 -17.32 4.63 -18.02
C LYS A 121 -18.34 3.65 -17.48
N LYS A 122 -19.62 3.89 -17.77
CA LYS A 122 -20.72 2.96 -17.46
C LYS A 122 -20.80 1.79 -18.45
N LYS A 123 -20.41 1.98 -19.71
CA LYS A 123 -20.40 0.98 -20.78
C LYS A 123 -19.09 1.06 -21.55
N VAL A 124 -18.49 -0.09 -21.86
CA VAL A 124 -17.19 -0.21 -22.53
C VAL A 124 -17.26 -1.24 -23.63
N SER A 125 -16.48 -1.06 -24.70
CA SER A 125 -16.39 -2.07 -25.76
C SER A 125 -15.61 -3.30 -25.30
N LYS A 126 -15.81 -4.44 -25.99
CA LYS A 126 -15.05 -5.67 -25.72
C LYS A 126 -13.52 -5.45 -25.77
N LYS A 127 -13.05 -4.66 -26.75
CA LYS A 127 -11.62 -4.31 -26.88
C LYS A 127 -11.14 -3.47 -25.69
N GLN A 128 -11.95 -2.51 -25.23
CA GLN A 128 -11.62 -1.70 -24.05
C GLN A 128 -11.54 -2.55 -22.79
N PHE A 129 -12.52 -3.44 -22.60
CA PHE A 129 -12.53 -4.38 -21.48
C PHE A 129 -11.28 -5.25 -21.45
N LEU A 130 -10.91 -5.88 -22.58
CA LEU A 130 -9.73 -6.74 -22.65
C LEU A 130 -8.42 -5.99 -22.34
N ASN A 131 -8.27 -4.76 -22.85
CA ASN A 131 -7.10 -3.94 -22.52
C ASN A 131 -7.09 -3.51 -21.05
N PHE A 132 -8.25 -3.18 -20.49
CA PHE A 132 -8.37 -2.82 -19.08
C PHE A 132 -8.04 -3.99 -18.16
N GLU A 133 -8.49 -5.20 -18.49
CA GLU A 133 -8.17 -6.41 -17.72
C GLU A 133 -6.66 -6.69 -17.69
N LYS A 134 -5.94 -6.46 -18.79
CA LYS A 134 -4.47 -6.58 -18.82
C LYS A 134 -3.80 -5.60 -17.85
N ILE A 135 -4.21 -4.33 -17.89
CA ILE A 135 -3.69 -3.29 -16.98
C ILE A 135 -4.07 -3.61 -15.53
N LYS A 136 -5.30 -4.08 -15.29
CA LYS A 136 -5.79 -4.52 -13.98
C LYS A 136 -4.91 -5.63 -13.42
N HIS A 137 -4.59 -6.66 -14.20
CA HIS A 137 -3.70 -7.73 -13.76
C HIS A 137 -2.30 -7.21 -13.41
N LYS A 138 -1.73 -6.32 -14.22
CA LYS A 138 -0.43 -5.69 -13.95
C LYS A 138 -0.42 -4.97 -12.59
N ILE A 139 -1.46 -4.16 -12.33
CA ILE A 139 -1.64 -3.44 -11.06
C ILE A 139 -1.85 -4.42 -9.90
N LEU A 140 -2.74 -5.40 -10.03
CA LEU A 140 -3.03 -6.36 -8.95
C LEU A 140 -1.79 -7.20 -8.57
N ASN A 141 -1.00 -7.60 -9.57
CA ASN A 141 0.24 -8.35 -9.35
C ASN A 141 1.28 -7.53 -8.57
N PHE A 142 1.37 -6.23 -8.84
CA PHE A 142 2.24 -5.32 -8.09
C PHE A 142 1.89 -5.31 -6.58
N TYR A 143 0.62 -5.24 -6.22
CA TYR A 143 0.19 -5.22 -4.81
C TYR A 143 0.26 -6.58 -4.10
N LYS A 144 0.19 -7.70 -4.84
CA LYS A 144 0.17 -9.04 -4.23
C LYS A 144 1.56 -9.58 -3.87
N LYS A 145 2.64 -8.83 -4.09
CA LYS A 145 4.02 -9.34 -3.96
C LYS A 145 4.14 -10.71 -4.65
N ILE A 146 4.01 -10.73 -5.97
CA ILE A 146 4.57 -11.89 -6.70
C ILE A 146 6.05 -11.82 -6.41
N SER A 147 6.60 -12.88 -5.83
CA SER A 147 8.03 -13.08 -5.61
C SER A 147 8.78 -12.84 -6.94
N MET A 148 9.17 -11.60 -7.21
CA MET A 148 10.33 -11.35 -8.06
C MET A 148 11.51 -11.69 -7.15
N GLY A 149 11.99 -12.92 -7.29
CA GLY A 149 13.23 -13.36 -6.69
C GLY A 149 14.29 -12.27 -6.90
N GLY A 150 14.99 -11.95 -5.82
CA GLY A 150 15.91 -10.81 -5.80
C GLY A 150 16.93 -10.89 -6.92
N GLU A 151 17.15 -9.75 -7.56
CA GLU A 151 18.43 -9.45 -8.15
C GLU A 151 19.19 -8.62 -7.10
N LYS A 152 20.18 -9.29 -6.51
CA LYS A 152 21.30 -8.67 -5.82
C LYS A 152 22.15 -7.90 -6.82
#